data_AF-A0A151MRK3-F1
#
_entry.id   AF-A0A151MRK3-F1
#
_cell.length_a   1.000
_cell.length_b   1.000
_cell.length_c   1.000
_cell.angle_alpha   90.00
_cell.angle_beta   90.00
_cell.angle_gamma   90.00
#
_symmetry.space_group_name_H-M   'P 1'
#
loop_
_entity.id
_entity.type
_entity.pdbx_description
1 polymer ?
#
loop_
_entity_poly.entity_id
_entity_poly.type
_entity_poly.pdbx_seq_one_letter_code
_entity_poly.pdbx_strand_id
1 'polypeptide(L)'
;MLVGGTSRGLFLSQLEAPPPGAIDSAGRAYNCHLLIGPDGSMAAAYRKIHLFDVELAGRVSLQESSYTHPGSDIAPPVSTSVGKVGLAICYDLRFPEISLALAREGAEILTFPSAFTETTGAAHWEVLLRARAIETQCYVVAAAQTGKHNEHRSSYGHTMVVDPWGRVIAQCQEGPGLCYAEIDLPYLHRLRQEMPLWAHRRPELYGSVGILKKAPLLHEAVETEADPCQPGDSTEEKQEEPPPITS
;
A
#
# COMPACT_ATOMS: atom_id res chain seq x y z
N MET A 1 3.43 -5.78 16.03
CA MET A 1 2.37 -6.79 15.88
C MET A 1 3.02 -8.01 15.24
N LEU A 2 3.19 -9.10 15.98
CA LEU A 2 3.63 -10.39 15.44
C LEU A 2 2.35 -11.19 15.14
N VAL A 3 2.16 -11.60 13.88
CA VAL A 3 0.95 -12.31 13.44
C VAL A 3 1.37 -13.61 12.76
N GLY A 4 0.80 -14.74 13.23
CA GLY A 4 1.12 -16.06 12.72
C GLY A 4 0.04 -16.70 11.85
N GLY A 5 0.46 -17.40 10.80
CA GLY A 5 -0.32 -18.24 9.89
C GLY A 5 0.44 -18.52 8.58
N THR A 6 0.65 -19.80 8.25
CA THR A 6 1.48 -20.28 7.12
C THR A 6 0.70 -20.37 5.81
N SER A 7 1.25 -19.88 4.69
CA SER A 7 0.88 -20.29 3.31
C SER A 7 1.95 -19.84 2.30
N ARG A 8 2.41 -20.77 1.47
CA ARG A 8 3.51 -20.63 0.50
C ARG A 8 3.13 -19.86 -0.77
N GLY A 9 4.11 -19.16 -1.36
CA GLY A 9 4.09 -18.76 -2.77
C GLY A 9 5.24 -17.80 -3.14
N LEU A 10 6.30 -18.32 -3.75
CA LEU A 10 7.37 -17.53 -4.37
C LEU A 10 6.89 -17.02 -5.75
N PHE A 11 6.98 -15.71 -6.01
CA PHE A 11 7.03 -15.17 -7.37
C PHE A 11 8.02 -14.00 -7.44
N LEU A 12 9.12 -14.21 -8.17
CA LEU A 12 10.10 -13.22 -8.60
C LEU A 12 9.74 -12.80 -10.03
N SER A 13 9.44 -11.52 -10.24
CA SER A 13 9.94 -10.68 -11.34
C SER A 13 9.04 -9.45 -11.54
N GLN A 14 9.56 -8.26 -11.24
CA GLN A 14 9.31 -7.01 -11.99
C GLN A 14 10.18 -5.89 -11.40
N LEU A 15 11.14 -5.40 -12.21
CA LEU A 15 11.97 -4.20 -12.03
C LEU A 15 11.96 -3.65 -10.59
N GLU A 16 12.80 -4.24 -9.74
CA GLU A 16 12.74 -4.03 -8.30
C GLU A 16 13.03 -2.57 -7.96
N ALA A 17 11.97 -1.85 -7.58
CA ALA A 17 12.12 -0.64 -6.78
C ALA A 17 13.07 -1.01 -5.61
N PRO A 18 14.08 -0.19 -5.31
CA PRO A 18 15.23 -0.60 -4.50
C PRO A 18 14.76 -1.17 -3.16
N PRO A 19 15.41 -2.20 -2.60
CA PRO A 19 14.88 -2.98 -1.48
C PRO A 19 14.48 -2.09 -0.30
N PRO A 20 13.51 -2.51 0.55
CA PRO A 20 13.15 -1.74 1.74
C PRO A 20 14.39 -1.39 2.57
N GLY A 21 14.59 -0.09 2.83
CA GLY A 21 15.77 0.42 3.54
C GLY A 21 16.97 0.82 2.67
N ALA A 22 16.88 0.65 1.34
CA ALA A 22 17.89 1.20 0.44
C ALA A 22 17.94 2.73 0.52
N ILE A 23 19.16 3.27 0.53
CA ILE A 23 19.45 4.70 0.54
C ILE A 23 20.08 5.05 -0.81
N ASP A 24 19.57 6.08 -1.49
CA ASP A 24 20.16 6.55 -2.75
C ASP A 24 21.48 7.31 -2.53
N SER A 25 22.18 7.64 -3.60
CA SER A 25 23.44 8.39 -3.54
C SER A 25 23.29 9.81 -2.96
N ALA A 26 22.07 10.33 -2.89
CA ALA A 26 21.74 11.60 -2.26
C ALA A 26 21.31 11.44 -0.79
N GLY A 27 21.37 10.23 -0.22
CA GLY A 27 21.03 9.96 1.18
C GLY A 27 19.54 9.76 1.44
N ARG A 28 18.68 9.64 0.42
CA ARG A 28 17.24 9.47 0.59
C ARG A 28 16.83 8.02 0.67
N ALA A 29 15.88 7.71 1.55
CA ALA A 29 15.34 6.37 1.76
C ALA A 29 13.84 6.29 1.45
N TYR A 30 13.24 5.11 1.57
CA TYR A 30 11.79 4.97 1.60
C TYR A 30 11.29 4.78 3.03
N ASN A 31 10.13 5.36 3.34
CA ASN A 31 9.39 5.07 4.55
C ASN A 31 8.52 3.82 4.32
N CYS A 32 8.93 2.68 4.88
CA CYS A 32 8.36 1.36 4.58
C CYS A 32 7.56 0.79 5.76
N HIS A 33 6.31 0.39 5.51
CA HIS A 33 5.53 -0.46 6.40
C HIS A 33 5.62 -1.90 5.90
N LEU A 34 6.27 -2.74 6.70
CA LEU A 34 6.42 -4.15 6.41
C LEU A 34 5.39 -4.97 7.18
N LEU A 35 4.83 -5.98 6.51
CA LEU A 35 4.03 -7.03 7.13
C LEU A 35 4.84 -8.32 7.05
N ILE A 36 5.18 -8.88 8.21
CA ILE A 36 6.02 -10.08 8.33
C ILE A 36 5.15 -11.23 8.85
N GLY A 37 5.21 -12.37 8.17
CA GLY A 37 4.49 -13.58 8.53
C GLY A 37 5.11 -14.34 9.71
N PRO A 38 4.46 -15.42 10.20
CA PRO A 38 4.97 -16.26 11.29
C PRO A 38 6.36 -16.85 11.02
N ASP A 39 6.63 -17.14 9.75
CA ASP A 39 7.83 -17.83 9.27
C ASP A 39 8.97 -16.86 9.01
N GLY A 40 8.78 -15.57 9.32
CA GLY A 40 9.73 -14.50 9.06
C GLY A 40 9.72 -14.00 7.61
N SER A 41 8.87 -14.55 6.73
CA SER A 41 8.75 -14.07 5.36
C SER A 41 8.03 -12.70 5.31
N MET A 42 8.42 -11.87 4.35
CA MET A 42 7.75 -10.58 4.12
C MET A 42 6.48 -10.82 3.28
N ALA A 43 5.32 -10.73 3.93
CA ALA A 43 4.02 -10.92 3.28
C ALA A 43 3.61 -9.71 2.43
N ALA A 44 4.00 -8.50 2.85
CA ALA A 44 3.87 -7.28 2.06
C ALA A 44 4.83 -6.19 2.52
N ALA A 45 5.09 -5.26 1.61
CA ALA A 45 5.74 -3.99 1.89
C ALA A 45 4.91 -2.87 1.26
N TYR A 46 4.64 -1.84 2.05
CA TYR A 46 4.03 -0.59 1.60
C TYR A 46 5.02 0.55 1.78
N ARG A 47 5.18 1.39 0.77
CA ARG A 47 6.00 2.61 0.84
C ARG A 47 5.08 3.80 0.93
N LYS A 48 5.28 4.67 1.92
CA LYS A 48 4.44 5.84 2.16
C LYS A 48 4.32 6.67 0.89
N ILE A 49 3.10 6.87 0.40
CA ILE A 49 2.86 7.60 -0.85
C ILE A 49 2.65 9.10 -0.60
N HIS A 50 2.11 9.48 0.56
CA HIS A 50 1.95 10.89 0.94
C HIS A 50 3.04 11.32 1.92
N LEU A 51 4.03 12.07 1.43
CA LEU A 51 5.08 12.63 2.29
C LEU A 51 4.59 13.87 3.05
N PHE A 52 5.05 14.02 4.28
CA PHE A 52 4.70 15.14 5.16
C PHE A 52 5.59 16.35 4.86
N ASP A 53 5.18 17.15 3.88
CA ASP A 53 5.78 18.44 3.58
C ASP A 53 4.84 19.55 4.08
N VAL A 54 5.01 19.95 5.34
CA VAL A 54 4.10 20.86 6.04
C VAL A 54 4.86 21.96 6.77
N GLU A 55 4.41 23.20 6.50
CA GLU A 55 4.83 24.42 7.17
C GLU A 55 3.64 25.01 7.94
N LEU A 56 3.68 24.91 9.27
CA LEU A 56 2.79 25.60 10.19
C LEU A 56 3.60 26.69 10.89
N ALA A 57 3.37 27.94 10.48
CA ALA A 57 4.11 29.11 10.95
C ALA A 57 4.31 29.10 12.47
N GLY A 58 5.58 29.05 12.89
CA GLY A 58 6.00 29.08 14.30
C GLY A 58 5.66 27.84 15.13
N ARG A 59 5.21 26.73 14.53
CA ARG A 59 4.82 25.50 15.25
C ARG A 59 5.49 24.25 14.71
N VAL A 60 5.37 24.00 13.41
CA VAL A 60 5.88 22.77 12.76
C VAL A 60 6.43 23.15 11.40
N SER A 61 7.70 22.86 11.15
CA SER A 61 8.29 22.91 9.80
C SER A 61 8.95 21.56 9.57
N LEU A 62 8.42 20.78 8.62
CA LEU A 62 8.97 19.47 8.28
C LEU A 62 8.76 19.22 6.78
N GLN A 63 9.86 18.89 6.10
CA GLN A 63 9.87 18.54 4.68
C GLN A 63 10.40 17.11 4.52
N GLU A 64 9.53 16.12 4.67
CA GLU A 64 9.88 14.69 4.60
C GLU A 64 10.47 14.31 3.23
N SER A 65 10.08 15.01 2.15
CA SER A 65 10.60 14.79 0.80
C SER A 65 12.09 15.11 0.63
N SER A 66 12.69 15.86 1.55
CA SER A 66 14.12 16.18 1.51
C SER A 66 15.02 14.97 1.81
N TYR A 67 14.49 13.96 2.53
CA TYR A 67 15.24 12.76 2.94
C TYR A 67 14.50 11.44 2.64
N THR A 68 13.28 11.50 2.09
CA THR A 68 12.54 10.30 1.67
C THR A 68 11.95 10.40 0.27
N HIS A 69 11.81 9.24 -0.36
CA HIS A 69 11.07 9.06 -1.61
C HIS A 69 9.62 8.66 -1.36
N PRO A 70 8.65 9.19 -2.12
CA PRO A 70 7.28 8.70 -2.07
C PRO A 70 7.21 7.31 -2.71
N GLY A 71 6.35 6.44 -2.17
CA GLY A 71 5.97 5.20 -2.81
C GLY A 71 5.23 5.44 -4.13
N SER A 72 5.27 4.47 -5.04
CA SER A 72 4.65 4.57 -6.36
C SER A 72 3.31 3.82 -6.48
N ASP A 73 2.96 2.99 -5.50
CA ASP A 73 1.85 2.05 -5.60
C ASP A 73 1.22 1.80 -4.21
N ILE A 74 -0.06 1.45 -4.21
CA ILE A 74 -0.77 0.98 -3.02
C ILE A 74 -0.78 -0.55 -3.05
N ALA A 75 -0.23 -1.19 -2.02
CA ALA A 75 -0.27 -2.65 -1.89
C ALA A 75 -1.72 -3.11 -1.60
N PRO A 76 -2.22 -4.17 -2.27
CA PRO A 76 -3.52 -4.72 -1.95
C PRO A 76 -3.56 -5.27 -0.51
N PRO A 77 -4.72 -5.29 0.15
CA PRO A 77 -4.83 -5.85 1.50
C PRO A 77 -4.42 -7.32 1.54
N VAL A 78 -3.66 -7.71 2.56
CA VAL A 78 -3.12 -9.07 2.72
C VAL A 78 -3.96 -9.87 3.70
N SER A 79 -4.33 -11.08 3.34
CA SER A 79 -5.02 -12.00 4.24
C SER A 79 -4.08 -12.47 5.36
N THR A 80 -4.52 -12.33 6.60
CA THR A 80 -3.80 -12.81 7.79
C THR A 80 -4.74 -13.63 8.68
N SER A 81 -4.22 -14.21 9.77
CA SER A 81 -5.05 -14.93 10.74
C SER A 81 -6.02 -14.05 11.54
N VAL A 82 -5.84 -12.72 11.52
CA VAL A 82 -6.72 -11.77 12.21
C VAL A 82 -7.69 -11.04 11.27
N GLY A 83 -7.59 -11.29 9.96
CA GLY A 83 -8.37 -10.63 8.91
C GLY A 83 -7.51 -10.08 7.78
N LYS A 84 -8.14 -9.42 6.81
CA LYS A 84 -7.49 -8.82 5.65
C LYS A 84 -6.96 -7.42 5.99
N VAL A 85 -5.63 -7.28 6.02
CA VAL A 85 -4.93 -6.09 6.50
C VAL A 85 -4.50 -5.19 5.33
N GLY A 86 -5.00 -3.96 5.31
CA GLY A 86 -4.52 -2.88 4.44
C GLY A 86 -3.47 -2.02 5.14
N LEU A 87 -2.42 -1.65 4.41
CA LEU A 87 -1.27 -0.92 4.96
C LEU A 87 -1.27 0.55 4.51
N ALA A 88 -1.09 1.46 5.46
CA ALA A 88 -0.86 2.88 5.24
C ALA A 88 0.09 3.42 6.32
N ILE A 89 0.61 4.65 6.17
CA ILE A 89 1.56 5.24 7.11
C ILE A 89 1.17 6.70 7.41
N CYS A 90 0.97 7.01 8.69
CA CYS A 90 0.95 8.37 9.24
C CYS A 90 0.15 9.38 8.42
N TYR A 91 0.81 10.14 7.54
CA TYR A 91 0.20 11.23 6.79
C TYR A 91 -0.84 10.75 5.76
N ASP A 92 -0.75 9.48 5.33
CA ASP A 92 -1.79 8.82 4.53
C ASP A 92 -3.17 8.89 5.21
N LEU A 93 -3.20 8.98 6.56
CA LEU A 93 -4.43 9.13 7.33
C LEU A 93 -5.25 10.36 6.92
N ARG A 94 -4.63 11.41 6.39
CA ARG A 94 -5.35 12.62 5.96
C ARG A 94 -6.10 12.46 4.65
N PHE A 95 -5.79 11.44 3.86
CA PHE A 95 -6.34 11.22 2.52
C PHE A 95 -7.35 10.06 2.59
N PRO A 96 -8.67 10.31 2.56
CA PRO A 96 -9.66 9.25 2.65
C PRO A 96 -9.54 8.23 1.50
N GLU A 97 -9.02 8.64 0.33
CA GLU A 97 -8.97 7.87 -0.90
C GLU A 97 -8.20 6.55 -0.73
N ILE A 98 -7.05 6.55 -0.05
CA ILE A 98 -6.27 5.32 0.18
C ILE A 98 -7.05 4.34 1.06
N SER A 99 -7.74 4.84 2.07
CA SER A 99 -8.52 4.02 3.01
C SER A 99 -9.72 3.40 2.30
N LEU A 100 -10.42 4.20 1.50
CA LEU A 100 -11.52 3.75 0.64
C LEU A 100 -11.04 2.74 -0.41
N ALA A 101 -9.88 2.96 -1.04
CA ALA A 101 -9.31 2.05 -2.02
C ALA A 101 -8.97 0.69 -1.39
N LEU A 102 -8.31 0.69 -0.23
CA LEU A 102 -8.01 -0.55 0.52
C LEU A 102 -9.28 -1.28 0.96
N ALA A 103 -10.27 -0.57 1.47
CA ALA A 103 -11.53 -1.17 1.88
C ALA A 103 -12.36 -1.73 0.72
N ARG A 104 -12.33 -1.07 -0.45
CA ARG A 104 -12.92 -1.60 -1.69
C ARG A 104 -12.25 -2.90 -2.14
N GLU A 105 -10.95 -3.02 -1.95
CA GLU A 105 -10.19 -4.26 -2.17
C GLU A 105 -10.38 -5.29 -1.04
N GLY A 106 -11.34 -5.06 -0.15
CA GLY A 106 -11.77 -6.01 0.87
C GLY A 106 -11.00 -5.94 2.18
N ALA A 107 -10.26 -4.85 2.45
CA ALA A 107 -9.66 -4.67 3.78
C ALA A 107 -10.72 -4.76 4.87
N GLU A 108 -10.37 -5.43 5.96
CA GLU A 108 -11.15 -5.53 7.21
C GLU A 108 -10.46 -4.75 8.32
N ILE A 109 -9.13 -4.62 8.22
CA ILE A 109 -8.28 -3.88 9.14
C ILE A 109 -7.45 -2.90 8.31
N LEU A 110 -7.40 -1.63 8.70
CA LEU A 110 -6.49 -0.63 8.16
C LEU A 110 -5.44 -0.29 9.22
N THR A 111 -4.17 -0.22 8.82
CA THR A 111 -3.08 0.17 9.73
C THR A 111 -2.54 1.56 9.42
N PHE A 112 -2.24 2.34 10.47
CA PHE A 112 -1.60 3.65 10.37
C PHE A 112 -0.48 3.81 11.42
N PRO A 113 0.62 3.04 11.35
CA PRO A 113 1.81 3.34 12.12
C PRO A 113 2.27 4.79 11.88
N SER A 114 2.51 5.52 12.97
CA SER A 114 2.58 6.98 12.92
C SER A 114 3.54 7.62 13.91
N ALA A 115 3.93 8.85 13.62
CA ALA A 115 4.64 9.75 14.52
C ALA A 115 4.07 11.17 14.38
N PHE A 116 2.79 11.34 14.74
CA PHE A 116 2.11 12.64 14.68
C PHE A 116 2.78 13.64 15.61
N THR A 117 2.90 14.89 15.17
CA THR A 117 3.36 15.99 16.04
C THR A 117 2.33 16.26 17.12
N GLU A 118 2.74 16.76 18.29
CA GLU A 118 1.83 17.10 19.40
C GLU A 118 0.66 17.98 18.94
N THR A 119 0.97 19.07 18.22
CA THR A 119 -0.02 20.03 17.76
C THR A 119 -1.06 19.41 16.82
N THR A 120 -0.61 18.59 15.87
CA THR A 120 -1.54 17.97 14.91
C THR A 120 -2.23 16.74 15.46
N GLY A 121 -1.57 16.04 16.39
CA GLY A 121 -2.10 14.88 17.09
C GLY A 121 -3.26 15.26 17.99
N ALA A 122 -3.07 16.26 18.85
CA ALA A 122 -4.09 16.77 19.76
C ALA A 122 -5.40 17.18 19.05
N ALA A 123 -5.29 17.73 17.82
CA ALA A 123 -6.45 18.19 17.07
C ALA A 123 -7.07 17.11 16.16
N HIS A 124 -6.27 16.21 15.58
CA HIS A 124 -6.72 15.41 14.44
C HIS A 124 -6.59 13.90 14.61
N TRP A 125 -5.76 13.42 15.55
CA TRP A 125 -5.40 12.00 15.61
C TRP A 125 -6.61 11.08 15.75
N GLU A 126 -7.35 11.23 16.86
CA GLU A 126 -8.52 10.39 17.12
C GLU A 126 -9.62 10.62 16.07
N VAL A 127 -9.89 11.88 15.73
CA VAL A 127 -10.96 12.25 14.79
C VAL A 127 -10.76 11.57 13.44
N LEU A 128 -9.54 11.63 12.89
CA LEU A 128 -9.26 11.02 11.59
C LEU A 128 -9.28 9.49 11.66
N LEU A 129 -8.72 8.87 12.70
CA LEU A 129 -8.75 7.41 12.85
C LEU A 129 -10.18 6.88 12.93
N ARG A 130 -11.03 7.54 13.72
CA ARG A 130 -12.44 7.20 13.82
C ARG A 130 -13.19 7.43 12.51
N ALA A 131 -12.91 8.53 11.82
CA ALA A 131 -13.49 8.79 10.50
C ALA A 131 -13.16 7.66 9.52
N ARG A 132 -11.89 7.21 9.46
CA ARG A 132 -11.50 6.07 8.60
C ARG A 132 -12.26 4.81 8.97
N ALA A 133 -12.32 4.48 10.26
CA ALA A 133 -13.02 3.27 10.70
C ALA A 133 -14.50 3.27 10.28
N ILE A 134 -15.19 4.40 10.47
CA ILE A 134 -16.62 4.57 10.16
C ILE A 134 -16.85 4.53 8.64
N GLU A 135 -16.13 5.33 7.86
CA GLU A 135 -16.42 5.50 6.43
C GLU A 135 -16.03 4.28 5.58
N THR A 136 -15.08 3.47 6.07
CA THR A 136 -14.66 2.24 5.42
C THR A 136 -15.29 0.98 6.03
N GLN A 137 -15.93 1.09 7.20
CA GLN A 137 -16.40 -0.03 8.01
C GLN A 137 -15.28 -1.06 8.21
N CYS A 138 -14.11 -0.58 8.65
CA CYS A 138 -12.94 -1.39 8.98
C CYS A 138 -12.53 -1.15 10.43
N TYR A 139 -11.86 -2.12 11.05
CA TYR A 139 -11.05 -1.81 12.21
C TYR A 139 -9.88 -0.92 11.78
N VAL A 140 -9.48 0.01 12.65
CA VAL A 140 -8.30 0.85 12.43
C VAL A 140 -7.31 0.60 13.56
N VAL A 141 -6.09 0.20 13.22
CA VAL A 141 -5.01 -0.08 14.17
C VAL A 141 -3.87 0.92 13.94
N ALA A 142 -3.62 1.79 14.91
CA ALA A 142 -2.69 2.90 14.74
C ALA A 142 -1.65 2.91 15.86
N ALA A 143 -0.53 2.22 15.63
CA ALA A 143 0.63 2.27 16.52
C ALA A 143 1.35 3.62 16.36
N ALA A 144 1.66 4.30 17.46
CA ALA A 144 2.21 5.64 17.43
C ALA A 144 3.48 5.77 18.28
N GLN A 145 4.43 6.55 17.77
CA GLN A 145 5.52 7.11 18.56
C GLN A 145 4.96 8.10 19.58
N THR A 146 5.55 8.16 20.77
CA THR A 146 5.11 9.03 21.88
C THR A 146 6.29 9.70 22.59
N GLY A 147 6.06 10.87 23.17
CA GLY A 147 7.03 11.58 24.00
C GLY A 147 8.08 12.34 23.20
N LYS A 148 9.14 12.77 23.88
CA LYS A 148 10.23 13.58 23.33
C LYS A 148 11.32 12.68 22.73
N HIS A 149 11.60 12.84 21.43
CA HIS A 149 12.65 12.12 20.70
C HIS A 149 14.00 12.84 20.76
N ASN A 150 13.96 14.17 20.68
CA ASN A 150 15.10 15.07 20.83
C ASN A 150 14.61 16.49 21.18
N GLU A 151 15.50 17.49 21.22
CA GLU A 151 15.17 18.87 21.61
C GLU A 151 14.08 19.52 20.76
N HIS A 152 13.95 19.12 19.49
CA HIS A 152 13.06 19.75 18.51
C HIS A 152 11.95 18.82 18.01
N ARG A 153 11.89 17.57 18.49
CA ARG A 153 10.94 16.57 18.01
C ARG A 153 10.29 15.81 19.15
N SER A 154 8.97 15.90 19.21
CA SER A 154 8.11 15.07 20.05
C SER A 154 6.96 14.47 19.24
N SER A 155 6.33 13.42 19.75
CA SER A 155 5.18 12.79 19.13
C SER A 155 4.04 12.56 20.10
N TYR A 156 2.83 12.74 19.59
CA TYR A 156 1.59 12.72 20.36
C TYR A 156 1.33 11.39 21.08
N GLY A 157 1.72 10.25 20.50
CA GLY A 157 1.38 8.94 21.05
C GLY A 157 -0.08 8.60 20.80
N HIS A 158 -0.81 8.25 21.87
CA HIS A 158 -2.20 7.81 21.80
C HIS A 158 -2.42 6.64 20.82
N THR A 159 -1.50 5.67 20.80
CA THR A 159 -1.68 4.40 20.08
C THR A 159 -3.06 3.84 20.39
N MET A 160 -3.84 3.50 19.37
CA MET A 160 -5.21 3.02 19.59
C MET A 160 -5.70 2.03 18.53
N VAL A 161 -6.77 1.34 18.90
CA VAL A 161 -7.58 0.50 18.01
C VAL A 161 -9.01 1.03 18.02
N VAL A 162 -9.56 1.24 16.83
CA VAL A 162 -10.93 1.70 16.62
C VAL A 162 -11.74 0.60 15.91
N ASP A 163 -12.96 0.34 16.39
CA ASP A 163 -13.87 -0.61 15.77
C ASP A 163 -14.55 -0.03 14.50
N PRO A 164 -15.20 -0.86 13.66
CA PRO A 164 -15.90 -0.42 12.46
C PRO A 164 -17.06 0.57 12.68
N TRP A 165 -17.50 0.75 13.93
CA TRP A 165 -18.53 1.74 14.32
C TRP A 165 -17.90 3.06 14.80
N GLY A 166 -16.58 3.16 14.82
CA GLY A 166 -15.84 4.33 15.27
C GLY A 166 -15.67 4.42 16.78
N ARG A 167 -15.83 3.33 17.53
CA ARG A 167 -15.54 3.28 18.97
C ARG A 167 -14.05 2.98 19.19
N VAL A 168 -13.39 3.75 20.05
CA VAL A 168 -12.03 3.42 20.49
C VAL A 168 -12.11 2.26 21.49
N ILE A 169 -11.65 1.07 21.09
CA ILE A 169 -11.77 -0.16 21.88
C ILE A 169 -10.50 -0.50 22.66
N ALA A 170 -9.37 0.12 22.30
CA ALA A 170 -8.14 0.07 23.07
C ALA A 170 -7.31 1.33 22.80
N GLN A 171 -6.63 1.82 23.83
CA GLN A 171 -5.69 2.94 23.70
C GLN A 171 -4.56 2.78 24.73
N CYS A 172 -3.33 3.06 24.33
CA CYS A 172 -2.21 3.15 25.27
C CYS A 172 -2.36 4.40 26.16
N GLN A 173 -1.88 4.29 27.40
CA GLN A 173 -1.63 5.46 28.24
C GLN A 173 -0.47 6.30 27.65
N GLU A 174 -0.27 7.49 28.21
CA GLU A 174 0.86 8.34 27.84
C GLU A 174 2.20 7.66 28.16
N GLY A 175 3.17 7.80 27.25
CA GLY A 175 4.47 7.16 27.34
C GLY A 175 4.55 5.76 26.71
N PRO A 176 5.74 5.13 26.71
CA PRO A 176 5.95 3.84 26.08
C PRO A 176 5.06 2.75 26.69
N GLY A 177 4.31 2.03 25.86
CA GLY A 177 3.40 1.01 26.34
C GLY A 177 2.74 0.20 25.22
N LEU A 178 1.94 -0.77 25.64
CA LEU A 178 1.16 -1.65 24.77
C LEU A 178 -0.30 -1.63 25.21
N CYS A 179 -1.21 -1.72 24.25
CA CYS A 179 -2.62 -1.98 24.49
C CYS A 179 -3.06 -3.19 23.65
N TYR A 180 -4.07 -3.90 24.13
CA TYR A 180 -4.60 -5.10 23.49
C TYR A 180 -6.06 -4.86 23.10
N ALA A 181 -6.45 -5.38 21.94
CA ALA A 181 -7.82 -5.36 21.45
C ALA A 181 -8.14 -6.70 20.78
N GLU A 182 -9.40 -7.12 20.86
CA GLU A 182 -9.92 -8.26 20.13
C GLU A 182 -10.58 -7.79 18.83
N ILE A 183 -10.29 -8.47 17.72
CA ILE A 183 -10.89 -8.18 16.41
C ILE A 183 -12.02 -9.18 16.17
N ASP A 184 -13.26 -8.69 16.16
CA ASP A 184 -14.46 -9.45 15.84
C ASP A 184 -14.88 -9.21 14.38
N LEU A 185 -14.48 -10.12 13.48
CA LEU A 185 -14.86 -10.08 12.06
C LEU A 185 -16.35 -10.38 11.83
N PRO A 186 -17.00 -11.34 12.52
CA PRO A 186 -18.45 -11.49 12.48
C PRO A 186 -19.23 -10.19 12.75
N TYR A 187 -18.82 -9.40 13.74
CA TYR A 187 -19.39 -8.07 14.00
C TYR A 187 -19.19 -7.11 12.82
N LEU A 188 -17.98 -7.04 12.27
CA LEU A 188 -17.68 -6.21 11.09
C LEU A 188 -18.57 -6.59 9.89
N HIS A 189 -18.70 -7.88 9.59
CA HIS A 189 -19.52 -8.35 8.48
C HIS A 189 -20.99 -8.06 8.67
N ARG A 190 -21.51 -8.27 9.89
CA ARG A 190 -22.89 -7.89 10.24
C ARG A 190 -23.12 -6.41 10.02
N LEU A 191 -22.19 -5.56 10.46
CA LEU A 191 -22.31 -4.11 10.29
C LEU A 191 -22.39 -3.71 8.81
N ARG A 192 -21.56 -4.32 7.95
CA ARG A 192 -21.59 -4.07 6.49
C ARG A 192 -22.89 -4.55 5.85
N GLN A 193 -23.56 -5.55 6.40
CA GLN A 193 -24.87 -6.01 5.91
C GLN A 193 -26.00 -5.08 6.37
N GLU A 194 -26.00 -4.68 7.64
CA GLU A 194 -27.00 -3.79 8.22
C GLU A 194 -26.90 -2.36 7.66
N MET A 195 -25.68 -1.92 7.32
CA MET A 195 -25.41 -0.61 6.74
C MET A 195 -24.49 -0.74 5.51
N PRO A 196 -25.03 -1.08 4.33
CA PRO A 196 -24.24 -1.42 3.15
C PRO A 196 -23.73 -0.17 2.42
N LEU A 197 -22.80 0.57 3.04
CA LEU A 197 -22.29 1.85 2.51
C LEU A 197 -21.80 1.74 1.07
N TRP A 198 -21.11 0.66 0.72
CA TRP A 198 -20.60 0.41 -0.64
C TRP A 198 -21.69 0.27 -1.69
N ALA A 199 -22.84 -0.32 -1.34
CA ALA A 199 -23.99 -0.43 -2.24
C ALA A 199 -24.69 0.91 -2.46
N HIS A 200 -24.53 1.86 -1.52
CA HIS A 200 -25.14 3.19 -1.59
C HIS A 200 -24.25 4.24 -2.28
N ARG A 201 -23.00 3.92 -2.60
CA ARG A 201 -22.11 4.81 -3.34
C ARG A 201 -22.61 5.03 -4.77
N ARG A 202 -22.29 6.20 -5.33
CA ARG A 202 -22.79 6.72 -6.61
C ARG A 202 -21.60 7.04 -7.54
N PRO A 203 -20.83 6.03 -7.98
CA PRO A 203 -19.61 6.24 -8.76
C PRO A 203 -19.84 6.94 -10.11
N GLU A 204 -21.07 6.92 -10.63
CA GLU A 204 -21.47 7.67 -11.82
C GLU A 204 -21.50 9.19 -11.62
N LEU A 205 -21.53 9.68 -10.37
CA LEU A 205 -21.54 11.11 -10.05
C LEU A 205 -20.16 11.67 -9.72
N TYR A 206 -19.31 10.89 -9.04
CA TYR A 206 -18.01 11.36 -8.53
C TYR A 206 -16.83 10.42 -8.86
N GLY A 207 -17.04 9.45 -9.74
CA GLY A 207 -16.02 8.47 -10.09
C GLY A 207 -15.86 7.35 -9.07
N SER A 208 -14.94 6.44 -9.38
CA SER A 208 -14.61 5.28 -8.56
C SER A 208 -13.28 5.48 -7.85
N VAL A 209 -13.25 5.29 -6.53
CA VAL A 209 -12.00 5.16 -5.76
C VAL A 209 -11.58 3.70 -5.73
N GLY A 210 -10.33 3.38 -6.04
CA GLY A 210 -9.79 2.01 -6.05
C GLY A 210 -8.29 1.99 -6.33
N ILE A 211 -7.65 0.85 -6.10
CA ILE A 211 -6.23 0.65 -6.43
C ILE A 211 -6.13 0.43 -7.94
N LEU A 212 -5.37 1.28 -8.63
CA LEU A 212 -5.08 1.08 -10.04
C LEU A 212 -4.06 -0.04 -10.19
N LYS A 213 -4.44 -1.12 -10.90
CA LYS A 213 -3.47 -2.12 -11.34
C LYS A 213 -2.65 -1.50 -12.46
N LYS A 214 -1.32 -1.38 -12.29
CA LYS A 214 -0.45 -1.03 -13.42
C LYS A 214 -0.73 -2.02 -14.56
N ALA A 215 -1.01 -1.50 -15.75
CA ALA A 215 -1.05 -2.34 -16.94
C ALA A 215 0.30 -3.05 -17.06
N PRO A 216 0.34 -4.35 -17.39
CA PRO A 216 1.59 -4.96 -17.81
C PRO A 216 2.11 -4.11 -18.97
N LEU A 217 3.35 -3.62 -18.87
CA LEU A 217 4.00 -2.91 -19.97
C LEU A 217 3.92 -3.84 -21.19
N LEU A 218 3.16 -3.43 -22.21
CA LEU A 218 3.22 -4.08 -23.50
C LEU A 218 4.65 -3.86 -23.98
N HIS A 219 5.43 -4.94 -24.03
CA HIS A 219 6.65 -4.92 -24.82
C HIS A 219 6.20 -4.69 -26.26
N GLU A 220 6.43 -3.48 -26.79
CA GLU A 220 6.47 -3.29 -28.22
C GLU A 220 7.53 -4.27 -28.73
N ALA A 221 7.07 -5.33 -29.38
CA ALA A 221 7.94 -6.16 -30.19
C ALA A 221 8.53 -5.21 -31.22
N VAL A 222 9.81 -4.87 -31.07
CA VAL A 222 10.59 -4.31 -32.16
C VAL A 222 10.64 -5.42 -33.19
N GLU A 223 9.72 -5.37 -34.16
CA GLU A 223 9.89 -6.08 -35.42
C GLU A 223 11.18 -5.52 -36.03
N THR A 224 12.25 -6.30 -35.95
CA THR A 224 13.44 -6.03 -36.75
C THR A 224 13.02 -6.19 -38.21
N GLU A 225 12.79 -5.06 -38.89
CA GLU A 225 12.68 -5.01 -40.34
C GLU A 225 13.93 -5.71 -40.92
N ALA A 226 13.68 -6.79 -41.67
CA ALA A 226 14.72 -7.42 -42.45
C ALA A 226 15.13 -6.45 -43.57
N ASP A 227 16.39 -6.04 -43.51
CA ASP A 227 17.08 -5.18 -44.46
C ASP A 227 16.98 -5.75 -45.89
N PRO A 228 16.33 -5.07 -46.85
CA PRO A 228 16.28 -5.53 -48.22
C PRO A 228 17.47 -4.95 -49.00
N CYS A 229 18.18 -5.86 -49.67
CA CYS A 229 19.09 -5.63 -50.80
C CYS A 229 20.58 -5.57 -50.43
N GLN A 230 21.35 -6.57 -50.88
CA GLN A 230 22.28 -6.37 -51.99
C GLN A 230 22.51 -7.67 -52.81
N PRO A 231 22.84 -7.57 -54.12
CA PRO A 231 22.87 -8.67 -55.07
C PRO A 231 24.29 -9.11 -55.49
N GLY A 232 24.38 -10.29 -56.14
CA GLY A 232 25.53 -10.82 -56.89
C GLY A 232 25.60 -12.35 -56.73
N ASP A 233 25.06 -13.16 -57.67
CA ASP A 233 25.70 -13.66 -58.91
C ASP A 233 26.96 -14.51 -58.61
N SER A 234 27.20 -15.74 -59.05
CA SER A 234 26.72 -16.72 -60.06
C SER A 234 27.19 -18.11 -59.52
N THR A 235 26.67 -19.30 -59.85
CA THR A 235 26.80 -20.08 -61.10
C THR A 235 26.11 -21.45 -60.92
N GLU A 236 25.42 -21.92 -61.97
CA GLU A 236 25.36 -23.30 -62.56
C GLU A 236 25.06 -24.52 -61.63
N GLU A 237 24.14 -25.47 -61.92
CA GLU A 237 23.89 -26.32 -63.11
C GLU A 237 22.51 -27.03 -62.92
N LYS A 238 21.56 -26.99 -63.89
CA LYS A 238 21.09 -28.11 -64.78
C LYS A 238 20.98 -29.50 -64.10
N GLN A 239 19.92 -30.32 -64.22
CA GLN A 239 18.81 -30.53 -65.16
C GLN A 239 17.83 -31.53 -64.48
N GLU A 240 16.52 -31.39 -64.66
CA GLU A 240 15.55 -32.45 -64.32
C GLU A 240 14.48 -32.55 -65.42
N GLU A 241 14.38 -33.73 -66.05
CA GLU A 241 13.34 -34.09 -67.04
C GLU A 241 12.13 -34.76 -66.37
N PRO A 242 10.92 -34.66 -66.95
CA PRO A 242 9.66 -34.86 -66.24
C PRO A 242 9.19 -36.33 -66.18
N PRO A 243 8.32 -36.70 -65.23
CA PRO A 243 7.74 -38.04 -65.16
C PRO A 243 6.55 -38.21 -66.13
N PRO A 244 6.26 -39.43 -66.60
CA PRO A 244 5.09 -39.70 -67.43
C PRO A 244 3.82 -39.92 -66.60
N ILE A 245 2.70 -39.50 -67.18
CA ILE A 245 1.32 -39.78 -66.77
C ILE A 245 0.86 -41.03 -67.53
N THR A 246 0.23 -42.01 -66.85
CA THR A 246 -1.01 -42.68 -67.34
C THR A 246 -1.56 -43.72 -66.36
N SER A 247 -2.89 -43.63 -66.18
CA SER A 247 -3.94 -44.62 -65.85
C SER A 247 -3.77 -45.54 -64.64
#